data_AF-A0A3A4V505-F1
#
_entry.id   AF-A0A3A4V505-F1
#
_cell.length_a   1.000
_cell.length_b   1.000
_cell.length_c   1.000
_cell.angle_alpha   90.00
_cell.angle_beta   90.00
_cell.angle_gamma   90.00
#
_symmetry.space_group_name_H-M   'P 1'
#
loop_
_entity.id
_entity.type
_entity.pdbx_description
1 polymer ?
#
loop_
_entity_poly.entity_id
_entity_poly.type
_entity_poly.pdbx_seq_one_letter_code
_entity_poly.pdbx_strand_id
1 'polypeptide(L)'
;MDYSATANYGGQNAEGLAAMMGAIGLIAGLVGLVIFAFMIFLFWRIFTKTGMSGALSLIMLIPGIGGLIVILILAFAKWPALEGK
;
A
#
# COMPACT_ATOMS: atom_id res chain seq x y z
N MET A 1 49.13 11.86 -14.15
CA MET A 1 47.75 11.88 -13.61
C MET A 1 47.42 10.47 -13.15
N ASP A 2 47.00 10.30 -11.90
CA ASP A 2 46.71 8.99 -11.33
C ASP A 2 45.26 8.57 -11.64
N TYR A 3 45.07 8.00 -12.84
CA TYR A 3 43.77 7.56 -13.34
C TYR A 3 43.13 6.45 -12.49
N SER A 4 43.96 5.72 -11.72
CA SER A 4 43.50 4.63 -10.87
C SER A 4 42.67 5.14 -9.70
N ALA A 5 43.05 6.28 -9.12
CA ALA A 5 42.31 6.91 -8.04
C ALA A 5 40.92 7.36 -8.51
N THR A 6 40.82 8.06 -9.65
CA THR A 6 39.55 8.53 -10.23
C THR A 6 38.57 7.40 -10.59
N ALA A 7 39.08 6.25 -11.05
CA ALA A 7 38.25 5.08 -11.34
C ALA A 7 37.64 4.47 -10.07
N ASN A 8 38.42 4.39 -8.97
CA ASN A 8 37.95 3.90 -7.68
C ASN A 8 36.91 4.83 -7.04
N TYR A 9 37.12 6.15 -7.10
CA TYR A 9 36.12 7.12 -6.62
C TYR A 9 34.80 7.00 -7.37
N GLY A 10 34.83 6.82 -8.70
CA GLY A 10 33.61 6.61 -9.50
C GLY A 10 32.83 5.35 -9.09
N GLY A 11 33.55 4.24 -8.85
CA GLY A 11 32.95 2.99 -8.37
C GLY A 11 32.35 3.10 -6.97
N GLN A 12 33.07 3.69 -6.02
CA GLN A 12 32.58 3.89 -4.65
C GLN A 12 31.33 4.78 -4.58
N ASN A 13 31.25 5.81 -5.41
CA ASN A 13 30.08 6.68 -5.49
C ASN A 13 28.85 5.96 -6.07
N ALA A 14 29.05 5.07 -7.06
CA ALA A 14 27.98 4.28 -7.65
C ALA A 14 27.45 3.20 -6.70
N GLU A 15 28.34 2.54 -5.96
CA GLU A 15 27.98 1.57 -4.91
C GLU A 15 27.23 2.26 -3.75
N GLY A 16 27.70 3.43 -3.32
CA GLY A 16 27.01 4.24 -2.31
C GLY A 16 25.60 4.65 -2.73
N LEU A 17 25.43 5.12 -3.97
CA LEU A 17 24.12 5.45 -4.53
C LEU A 17 23.21 4.23 -4.62
N ALA A 18 23.72 3.09 -5.09
CA ALA A 18 22.95 1.84 -5.18
C ALA A 18 22.48 1.35 -3.80
N ALA A 19 23.34 1.42 -2.78
CA ALA A 19 23.00 1.08 -1.40
C ALA A 19 21.90 2.01 -0.83
N MET A 20 22.01 3.32 -1.09
CA MET A 20 20.98 4.28 -0.67
C MET A 20 19.64 4.04 -1.37
N MET A 21 19.63 3.75 -2.67
CA MET A 21 18.43 3.41 -3.42
C MET A 21 17.79 2.11 -2.93
N GLY A 22 18.60 1.09 -2.60
CA GLY A 22 18.11 -0.14 -1.99
C GLY A 22 17.46 0.10 -0.62
N ALA A 23 18.12 0.88 0.24
CA ALA A 23 17.59 1.22 1.56
C ALA A 23 16.27 2.02 1.48
N ILE A 24 16.21 3.04 0.61
CA ILE A 24 14.99 3.82 0.38
C ILE A 24 13.87 2.93 -0.17
N GLY A 25 14.17 2.05 -1.13
CA GLY A 25 13.20 1.12 -1.69
C GLY A 25 12.59 0.18 -0.65
N LEU A 26 13.42 -0.36 0.24
CA LEU A 26 12.94 -1.23 1.33
C LEU A 26 12.07 -0.47 2.33
N ILE A 27 12.49 0.72 2.77
CA ILE A 27 11.72 1.55 3.70
C ILE A 27 10.39 1.96 3.06
N ALA A 28 10.41 2.45 1.81
CA ALA A 28 9.20 2.83 1.09
C ALA A 28 8.24 1.63 0.91
N GLY A 29 8.79 0.44 0.61
CA GLY A 29 8.01 -0.79 0.51
C GLY A 29 7.33 -1.18 1.83
N LEU A 30 8.06 -1.11 2.95
CA LEU A 30 7.52 -1.38 4.28
C LEU A 30 6.44 -0.37 4.68
N VAL A 31 6.68 0.92 4.46
CA VAL A 31 5.70 1.98 4.73
C VAL A 31 4.45 1.78 3.87
N GLY A 32 4.62 1.48 2.58
CA GLY A 32 3.53 1.16 1.67
C GLY A 32 2.69 -0.02 2.15
N LEU A 33 3.34 -1.09 2.64
CA LEU A 33 2.65 -2.26 3.18
C LEU A 33 1.83 -1.93 4.44
N VAL A 34 2.39 -1.11 5.35
CA VAL A 34 1.68 -0.66 6.56
C VAL A 34 0.47 0.19 6.19
N ILE A 35 0.61 1.15 5.27
CA ILE A 35 -0.49 1.98 4.79
C ILE A 35 -1.57 1.10 4.15
N PHE A 36 -1.19 0.13 3.33
CA PHE A 36 -2.12 -0.78 2.68
C PHE A 36 -2.91 -1.63 3.69
N ALA A 37 -2.23 -2.20 4.69
CA ALA A 37 -2.89 -2.92 5.77
C ALA A 37 -3.84 -2.02 6.57
N PHE A 38 -3.44 -0.78 6.84
CA PHE A 38 -4.28 0.21 7.54
C PHE A 38 -5.52 0.59 6.72
N MET A 39 -5.40 0.73 5.40
CA MET A 39 -6.54 0.94 4.51
C MET A 39 -7.55 -0.22 4.61
N ILE A 40 -7.09 -1.47 4.50
CA ILE A 40 -7.95 -2.65 4.64
C ILE A 40 -8.69 -2.61 5.99
N PHE A 41 -7.98 -2.30 7.08
CA PHE A 41 -8.58 -2.18 8.40
C PHE A 41 -9.66 -1.09 8.48
N LEU A 42 -9.42 0.09 7.89
CA LEU A 42 -10.41 1.16 7.83
C LEU A 42 -11.67 0.72 7.07
N PHE A 43 -11.51 0.10 5.90
CA PHE A 43 -12.64 -0.40 5.12
C PHE A 43 -13.41 -1.50 5.85
N TRP A 44 -12.71 -2.41 6.55
CA TRP A 44 -13.34 -3.39 7.42
C TRP A 44 -14.23 -2.68 8.46
N ARG A 45 -13.72 -1.66 9.15
CA ARG A 45 -14.52 -0.91 10.12
C ARG A 45 -15.73 -0.23 9.47
N ILE A 46 -15.60 0.31 8.27
CA ILE A 46 -16.74 0.88 7.53
C ILE A 46 -17.79 -0.19 7.23
N PHE A 47 -17.41 -1.36 6.69
CA PHE A 47 -18.34 -2.45 6.42
C PHE A 47 -19.07 -2.94 7.67
N THR A 48 -18.37 -3.04 8.81
CA THR A 48 -19.02 -3.40 10.08
C THR A 48 -20.02 -2.34 10.56
N LYS A 49 -19.80 -1.06 10.22
CA LYS A 49 -20.73 0.03 10.54
C LYS A 49 -21.94 0.07 9.61
N THR A 50 -21.80 -0.34 8.35
CA THR A 50 -22.93 -0.41 7.42
C THR A 50 -23.79 -1.65 7.63
N GLY A 51 -23.44 -2.55 8.54
CA GLY A 51 -24.14 -3.81 8.80
C GLY A 51 -23.79 -4.91 7.80
N MET A 52 -22.76 -4.69 6.98
CA MET A 52 -22.22 -5.67 6.04
C MET A 52 -21.13 -6.53 6.68
N SER A 53 -20.80 -7.65 6.05
CA SER A 53 -19.66 -8.48 6.48
C SER A 53 -18.35 -7.72 6.26
N GLY A 54 -17.58 -7.53 7.33
CA GLY A 54 -16.26 -6.90 7.27
C GLY A 54 -15.27 -7.63 6.35
N ALA A 55 -15.51 -8.91 6.05
CA ALA A 55 -14.72 -9.69 5.11
C ALA A 55 -14.77 -9.14 3.67
N LEU A 56 -15.76 -8.31 3.32
CA LEU A 56 -15.79 -7.62 2.01
C LEU A 56 -14.60 -6.68 1.81
N SER A 57 -13.98 -6.20 2.88
CA SER A 57 -12.73 -5.43 2.79
C SER A 57 -11.57 -6.23 2.21
N LEU A 58 -11.59 -7.57 2.28
CA LEU A 58 -10.55 -8.44 1.72
C LEU A 58 -10.52 -8.41 0.18
N ILE A 59 -11.60 -7.95 -0.47
CA ILE A 59 -11.60 -7.72 -1.94
C ILE A 59 -10.53 -6.70 -2.32
N MET A 60 -10.15 -5.78 -1.42
CA MET A 60 -9.05 -4.83 -1.61
C MET A 60 -7.68 -5.51 -1.81
N LEU A 61 -7.53 -6.77 -1.39
CA LEU A 61 -6.31 -7.56 -1.63
C LEU A 61 -6.06 -7.80 -3.12
N ILE A 62 -7.08 -7.68 -3.97
CA ILE A 62 -6.95 -7.76 -5.42
C ILE A 62 -6.35 -6.43 -5.93
N PRO A 63 -5.08 -6.42 -6.38
CA PRO A 63 -4.44 -5.20 -6.85
C PRO A 63 -5.15 -4.64 -8.09
N GLY A 64 -5.17 -3.30 -8.20
CA GLY A 64 -5.80 -2.58 -9.32
C GLY A 64 -7.31 -2.43 -9.19
N ILE A 65 -8.06 -3.52 -9.03
CA ILE A 65 -9.53 -3.49 -9.10
C ILE A 65 -10.23 -3.62 -7.74
N GLY A 66 -9.57 -4.20 -6.73
CA GLY A 66 -10.18 -4.49 -5.44
C GLY A 66 -10.72 -3.25 -4.72
N GLY A 67 -9.94 -2.17 -4.70
CA GLY A 67 -10.37 -0.88 -4.13
C GLY A 67 -11.55 -0.25 -4.87
N LEU A 68 -11.59 -0.35 -6.20
CA LEU A 68 -12.71 0.16 -7.00
C LEU A 68 -14.00 -0.61 -6.67
N ILE A 69 -13.93 -1.95 -6.61
CA ILE A 69 -15.09 -2.77 -6.26
C ILE A 69 -15.60 -2.43 -4.86
N VAL A 70 -14.71 -2.27 -3.87
CA VAL A 70 -15.08 -1.88 -2.51
C VAL A 70 -15.83 -0.54 -2.47
N ILE A 71 -15.37 0.45 -3.23
CA ILE A 71 -16.04 1.76 -3.32
C ILE A 71 -17.40 1.64 -4.02
N LEU A 72 -17.49 0.85 -5.09
CA LEU A 72 -18.76 0.60 -5.79
C LEU A 72 -19.79 -0.07 -4.89
N ILE A 73 -19.36 -1.06 -4.09
CA ILE A 73 -20.23 -1.70 -3.09
C ILE A 73 -20.69 -0.67 -2.07
N LEU A 74 -19.78 0.13 -1.50
CA LEU A 74 -20.17 1.15 -0.52
C LEU A 74 -21.10 2.22 -1.11
N ALA A 75 -20.91 2.62 -2.37
CA ALA A 75 -21.71 3.65 -3.02
C ALA A 75 -23.12 3.19 -3.42
N PHE A 76 -23.26 1.94 -3.89
CA PHE A 76 -24.52 1.45 -4.48
C PHE A 76 -25.22 0.35 -3.67
N ALA A 77 -24.53 -0.33 -2.75
CA ALA A 77 -25.18 -1.34 -1.93
C ALA A 77 -26.12 -0.68 -0.91
N LYS A 78 -27.23 -1.35 -0.63
CA LYS A 78 -28.10 -0.99 0.49
C LYS A 78 -27.32 -1.24 1.78
N TRP A 79 -27.40 -0.31 2.73
CA TRP A 79 -26.71 -0.43 4.02
C TRP A 79 -27.69 -0.96 5.07
N PRO A 80 -27.58 -2.25 5.50
CA PRO A 80 -28.47 -2.81 6.51
C PRO A 80 -28.54 -1.99 7.80
N ALA A 81 -27.45 -1.30 8.18
CA ALA A 81 -27.42 -0.46 9.37
C ALA A 81 -28.30 0.80 9.28
N LEU A 82 -28.66 1.25 8.07
CA LEU A 82 -29.59 2.37 7.87
C LEU A 82 -31.04 1.90 7.72
N GLU A 83 -31.27 0.65 7.34
CA GLU A 83 -32.60 0.03 7.24
C GLU A 83 -33.07 -0.50 8.61
N GLY A 84 -33.01 0.37 9.63
CA GLY A 84 -33.61 0.09 10.93
C GLY A 84 -34.99 -0.56 10.76
N LYS A 85 -35.26 -1.60 11.57
CA LYS A 85 -36.59 -2.18 11.71
C LYS A 85 -37.65 -1.11 11.91
#